data_AF-A0A6G8NEP7-F1
#
_entry.id   AF-A0A6G8NEP7-F1
#
_cell.length_a   1.000
_cell.length_b   1.000
_cell.length_c   1.000
_cell.angle_alpha   90.00
_cell.angle_beta   90.00
_cell.angle_gamma   90.00
#
_symmetry.space_group_name_H-M   'P 1'
#
loop_
_entity.id
_entity.type
_entity.pdbx_description
1 polymer ?
#
loop_
_entity_poly.entity_id
_entity_poly.type
_entity_poly.pdbx_seq_one_letter_code
_entity_poly.pdbx_strand_id
1 'polypeptide(L)'
;MPEQHLPTAAVPEYNEVIDRNDISFLQTPGDWKIVDGDLATTRRGDIMVNSPEYSALFRLVNWWRFNYPVMHVMFHAVFPSAADRERLEGELETLFKDASKKSPHPMNSSDYDEFHRINDAMGAEEVARGVYAGAIVIAMSNALQSLRADLEATSAEWDEAVPRYGSCSFGQVIVASANNVRHADEWATTAAPTRQQLLSMRVLSLALDEPLYPPNGSQHRFGREVSPEILQVICNGDMAALERAFFAFAKDMHLLIRARKLFDTPP
;
A
#
# COMPACT_ATOMS: atom_id res chain seq x y z
N MET A 1 -5.42 -23.52 22.17
CA MET A 1 -4.81 -22.43 21.40
C MET A 1 -5.22 -21.14 22.09
N PRO A 2 -4.29 -20.30 22.57
CA PRO A 2 -4.66 -18.96 23.01
C PRO A 2 -5.27 -18.20 21.82
N GLU A 3 -6.43 -17.57 21.99
CA GLU A 3 -7.02 -16.70 20.98
C GLU A 3 -6.04 -15.55 20.72
N GLN A 4 -5.33 -15.58 19.59
CA GLN A 4 -4.63 -14.40 19.09
C GLN A 4 -5.69 -13.39 18.68
N HIS A 5 -6.07 -12.51 19.61
CA HIS A 5 -6.90 -11.36 19.29
C HIS A 5 -6.12 -10.46 18.34
N LEU A 6 -6.62 -10.32 17.10
CA LEU A 6 -6.10 -9.34 16.16
C LEU A 6 -6.11 -7.95 16.82
N PRO A 7 -5.03 -7.18 16.68
CA PRO A 7 -4.90 -5.92 17.39
C PRO A 7 -5.96 -4.94 16.88
N THR A 8 -6.88 -4.59 17.78
CA THR A 8 -8.00 -3.70 17.48
C THR A 8 -7.51 -2.25 17.59
N ALA A 9 -7.69 -1.48 16.52
CA ALA A 9 -7.37 -0.05 16.52
C ALA A 9 -8.65 0.79 16.47
N ALA A 10 -8.69 1.87 17.24
CA ALA A 10 -9.75 2.87 17.15
C ALA A 10 -9.57 3.77 15.92
N VAL A 11 -10.65 4.43 15.49
CA VAL A 11 -10.58 5.47 14.47
C VAL A 11 -9.76 6.64 15.04
N PRO A 12 -8.65 7.07 14.41
CA PRO A 12 -7.86 8.19 14.88
C PRO A 12 -8.66 9.49 14.89
N GLU A 13 -8.36 10.38 15.82
CA GLU A 13 -8.99 11.69 15.86
C GLU A 13 -8.52 12.56 14.69
N TYR A 14 -9.38 13.49 14.25
CA TYR A 14 -9.09 14.32 13.07
C TYR A 14 -7.81 15.15 13.24
N ASN A 15 -7.74 15.85 14.37
CA ASN A 15 -6.60 16.70 14.71
C ASN A 15 -5.33 15.88 14.92
N GLU A 16 -5.44 14.67 15.46
CA GLU A 16 -4.29 13.78 15.67
C GLU A 16 -3.61 13.40 14.34
N VAL A 17 -4.38 13.07 13.31
CA VAL A 17 -3.83 12.77 11.96
C VAL A 17 -3.21 14.03 11.35
N ILE A 18 -3.85 15.18 11.49
CA ILE A 18 -3.30 16.45 11.00
C ILE A 18 -1.97 16.78 11.66
N ASP A 19 -1.92 16.70 12.99
CA ASP A 19 -0.76 17.12 13.77
C ASP A 19 0.44 16.19 13.52
N ARG A 20 0.20 14.86 13.49
CA ARG A 20 1.25 13.87 13.19
C ARG A 20 1.86 13.99 11.80
N ASN A 21 1.07 14.43 10.82
CA ASN A 21 1.49 14.53 9.43
C ASN A 21 1.77 15.97 8.98
N ASP A 22 1.72 16.93 9.93
CA ASP A 22 1.96 18.36 9.69
C ASP A 22 1.08 18.90 8.55
N ILE A 23 -0.22 18.64 8.60
CA ILE A 23 -1.20 19.11 7.61
C ILE A 23 -1.87 20.41 8.10
N SER A 24 -1.04 21.36 8.52
CA SER A 24 -1.46 22.56 9.27
C SER A 24 -2.53 23.41 8.58
N PHE A 25 -2.59 23.44 7.24
CA PHE A 25 -3.62 24.19 6.52
C PHE A 25 -5.05 23.64 6.72
N LEU A 26 -5.20 22.39 7.20
CA LEU A 26 -6.49 21.82 7.58
C LEU A 26 -6.92 22.12 9.02
N GLN A 27 -6.05 22.71 9.86
CA GLN A 27 -6.39 23.06 11.24
C GLN A 27 -7.43 24.19 11.31
N THR A 28 -7.45 25.08 10.31
CA THR A 28 -8.48 26.12 10.21
C THR A 28 -9.82 25.46 9.85
N PRO A 29 -10.88 25.69 10.65
CA PRO A 29 -12.21 25.21 10.33
C PRO A 29 -12.61 25.62 8.91
N GLY A 30 -13.15 24.65 8.18
CA GLY A 30 -13.65 24.87 6.84
C GLY A 30 -14.94 25.69 6.84
N ASP A 31 -15.04 26.67 5.94
CA ASP A 31 -16.29 27.38 5.66
C ASP A 31 -16.83 26.99 4.28
N TRP A 32 -18.14 27.08 4.09
CA TRP A 32 -18.75 26.78 2.80
C TRP A 32 -18.40 27.87 1.80
N LYS A 33 -17.93 27.46 0.63
CA LYS A 33 -17.61 28.41 -0.43
C LYS A 33 -18.87 28.77 -1.20
N ILE A 34 -19.18 30.07 -1.26
CA ILE A 34 -20.24 30.63 -2.09
C ILE A 34 -19.61 31.21 -3.36
N VAL A 35 -20.14 30.86 -4.52
CA VAL A 35 -19.74 31.41 -5.83
C VAL A 35 -21.00 31.83 -6.56
N ASP A 36 -21.06 33.08 -7.01
CA ASP A 36 -22.20 33.67 -7.72
C ASP A 36 -23.56 33.56 -6.98
N GLY A 37 -23.53 33.51 -5.65
CA GLY A 37 -24.72 33.41 -4.81
C GLY A 37 -25.15 31.97 -4.49
N ASP A 38 -24.51 30.97 -5.08
CA ASP A 38 -24.79 29.55 -4.85
C ASP A 38 -23.69 28.85 -4.04
N LEU A 39 -24.05 27.72 -3.41
CA LEU A 39 -23.07 26.83 -2.79
C LEU A 39 -22.20 26.23 -3.88
N ALA A 40 -20.91 26.55 -3.84
CA ALA A 40 -19.97 26.03 -4.80
C ALA A 40 -19.76 24.53 -4.56
N THR A 41 -19.64 23.77 -5.65
CA THR A 41 -19.46 22.32 -5.59
C THR A 41 -18.05 21.93 -6.02
N THR A 42 -17.52 20.86 -5.43
CA THR A 42 -16.35 20.16 -5.94
C THR A 42 -16.66 19.48 -7.27
N ARG A 43 -15.64 19.02 -8.00
CA ARG A 43 -15.81 18.25 -9.24
C ARG A 43 -16.64 16.98 -9.10
N ARG A 44 -16.77 16.47 -7.87
CA ARG A 44 -17.57 15.27 -7.56
C ARG A 44 -19.03 15.58 -7.26
N GLY A 45 -19.40 16.87 -7.20
CA GLY A 45 -20.73 17.31 -6.80
C GLY A 45 -20.92 17.53 -5.30
N ASP A 46 -19.91 17.27 -4.46
CA ASP A 46 -19.97 17.59 -3.02
C ASP A 46 -19.90 19.11 -2.80
N ILE A 47 -20.48 19.62 -1.71
CA ILE A 47 -20.32 21.03 -1.30
C ILE A 47 -18.83 21.31 -1.05
N MET A 48 -18.31 22.37 -1.67
CA MET A 48 -16.92 22.79 -1.52
C MET A 48 -16.72 23.55 -0.21
N VAL A 49 -15.71 23.12 0.54
CA VAL A 49 -15.27 23.75 1.78
C VAL A 49 -13.96 24.48 1.51
N ASN A 50 -13.93 25.80 1.74
CA ASN A 50 -12.83 26.74 1.47
C ASN A 50 -12.32 26.77 0.01
N SER A 51 -11.66 25.70 -0.44
CA SER A 51 -11.08 25.57 -1.78
C SER A 51 -11.13 24.11 -2.26
N PRO A 52 -10.93 23.85 -3.56
CA PRO A 52 -10.83 22.48 -4.07
C PRO A 52 -9.72 21.68 -3.36
N GLU A 53 -8.58 22.31 -3.09
CA GLU A 53 -7.43 21.70 -2.42
C GLU A 53 -7.73 21.35 -0.96
N TYR A 54 -8.37 22.28 -0.23
CA TYR A 54 -8.81 22.04 1.14
C TYR A 54 -9.78 20.86 1.19
N SER A 55 -10.80 20.87 0.32
CA SER A 55 -11.81 19.81 0.25
C SER A 55 -11.20 18.44 -0.11
N ALA A 56 -10.24 18.41 -1.04
CA ALA A 56 -9.58 17.17 -1.46
C ALA A 56 -8.76 16.55 -0.32
N LEU A 57 -7.94 17.34 0.37
CA LEU A 57 -7.10 16.85 1.46
C LEU A 57 -7.90 16.56 2.73
N PHE A 58 -8.96 17.33 3.01
CA PHE A 58 -9.93 17.02 4.06
C PHE A 58 -10.56 15.63 3.86
N ARG A 59 -11.00 15.33 2.64
CA ARG A 59 -11.54 14.01 2.30
C ARG A 59 -10.49 12.91 2.42
N LEU A 60 -9.25 13.18 2.00
CA LEU A 60 -8.15 12.22 2.14
C LEU A 60 -7.87 11.87 3.61
N VAL A 61 -7.83 12.87 4.49
CA VAL A 61 -7.66 12.65 5.94
C VAL A 61 -8.79 11.82 6.51
N ASN A 62 -10.05 12.14 6.18
CA ASN A 62 -11.19 11.34 6.66
C ASN A 62 -11.20 9.92 6.09
N TRP A 63 -10.81 9.76 4.82
CA TRP A 63 -10.64 8.44 4.23
C TRP A 63 -9.61 7.62 5.02
N TRP A 64 -8.45 8.19 5.35
CA TRP A 64 -7.44 7.51 6.16
C TRP A 64 -7.99 7.12 7.52
N ARG A 65 -8.60 8.07 8.25
CA ARG A 65 -9.16 7.84 9.60
C ARG A 65 -10.15 6.69 9.61
N PHE A 66 -11.10 6.68 8.69
CA PHE A 66 -12.15 5.67 8.65
C PHE A 66 -11.64 4.31 8.18
N ASN A 67 -10.57 4.27 7.37
CA ASN A 67 -9.93 3.02 6.95
C ASN A 67 -8.85 2.54 7.93
N TYR A 68 -8.38 3.39 8.85
CA TYR A 68 -7.28 3.07 9.75
C TYR A 68 -7.51 1.79 10.57
N PRO A 69 -8.68 1.56 11.22
CA PRO A 69 -8.90 0.33 11.98
C PRO A 69 -8.73 -0.94 11.16
N VAL A 70 -9.30 -0.98 9.95
CA VAL A 70 -9.23 -2.16 9.09
C VAL A 70 -7.84 -2.29 8.46
N MET A 71 -7.22 -1.18 8.04
CA MET A 71 -5.85 -1.19 7.54
C MET A 71 -4.86 -1.66 8.61
N HIS A 72 -5.07 -1.30 9.88
CA HIS A 72 -4.23 -1.72 10.98
C HIS A 72 -4.27 -3.24 11.16
N VAL A 73 -5.47 -3.83 11.20
CA VAL A 73 -5.63 -5.29 11.29
C VAL A 73 -4.97 -6.00 10.11
N MET A 74 -5.22 -5.53 8.88
CA MET A 74 -4.60 -6.08 7.67
C MET A 74 -3.07 -5.95 7.72
N PHE A 75 -2.55 -4.81 8.16
CA PHE A 75 -1.11 -4.53 8.20
C PHE A 75 -0.37 -5.46 9.15
N HIS A 76 -0.94 -5.75 10.33
CA HIS A 76 -0.37 -6.73 11.27
C HIS A 76 -0.39 -8.16 10.72
N ALA A 77 -1.35 -8.50 9.86
CA ALA A 77 -1.34 -9.79 9.16
C ALA A 77 -0.31 -9.83 8.01
N VAL A 78 0.08 -8.67 7.44
CA VAL A 78 1.15 -8.60 6.42
C VAL A 78 2.54 -8.71 7.02
N PHE A 79 2.71 -8.12 8.21
CA PHE A 79 3.96 -8.12 8.98
C PHE A 79 3.76 -8.85 10.30
N PRO A 80 3.53 -10.18 10.27
CA PRO A 80 3.36 -10.97 11.48
C PRO A 80 4.64 -10.91 12.32
N SER A 81 4.49 -11.24 13.61
CA SER A 81 5.63 -11.28 14.50
C SER A 81 6.66 -12.30 13.98
N ALA A 82 7.95 -11.93 13.96
CA ALA A 82 9.02 -12.85 13.58
C ALA A 82 8.97 -14.17 14.40
N ALA A 83 8.47 -14.08 15.64
CA ALA A 83 8.30 -15.20 16.54
C ALA A 83 7.32 -16.27 16.03
N ASP A 84 6.23 -15.89 15.35
CA ASP A 84 5.24 -16.87 14.86
C ASP A 84 5.80 -17.69 13.70
N ARG A 85 6.51 -17.03 12.77
CA ARG A 85 7.18 -17.69 11.66
C ARG A 85 8.34 -18.56 12.13
N GLU A 86 9.21 -18.05 13.00
CA GLU A 86 10.31 -18.82 13.61
C GLU A 86 9.78 -20.04 14.38
N ARG A 87 8.63 -19.91 15.05
CA ARG A 87 7.98 -21.03 15.73
C ARG A 87 7.55 -22.11 14.73
N LEU A 88 6.86 -21.75 13.64
CA LEU A 88 6.42 -22.72 12.63
C LEU A 88 7.60 -23.39 11.91
N GLU A 89 8.63 -22.62 11.55
CA GLU A 89 9.86 -23.14 10.94
C GLU A 89 10.59 -24.08 11.92
N GLY A 90 10.65 -23.74 13.21
CA GLY A 90 11.23 -24.58 14.26
C GLY A 90 10.43 -25.86 14.54
N GLU A 91 9.10 -25.80 14.50
CA GLU A 91 8.21 -26.97 14.58
C GLU A 91 8.47 -27.92 13.41
N LEU A 92 8.60 -27.38 12.19
CA LEU A 92 8.90 -28.15 10.99
C LEU A 92 10.29 -28.81 11.04
N GLU A 93 11.32 -28.05 11.46
CA GLU A 93 12.68 -28.59 11.62
C GLU A 93 12.73 -29.70 12.68
N THR A 94 12.02 -29.52 13.80
CA THR A 94 11.92 -30.51 14.87
C THR A 94 11.23 -31.78 14.38
N LEU A 95 10.15 -31.65 13.62
CA LEU A 95 9.44 -32.77 12.99
C LEU A 95 10.38 -33.58 12.09
N PHE A 96 11.14 -32.94 11.20
CA PHE A 96 12.11 -33.62 10.33
C PHE A 96 13.24 -34.31 11.12
N LYS A 97 13.77 -33.65 12.15
CA LYS A 97 14.80 -34.22 13.04
C LYS A 97 14.30 -35.45 13.78
N ASP A 98 13.05 -35.46 14.23
CA ASP A 98 12.50 -36.59 14.98
C ASP A 98 12.05 -37.74 14.08
N ALA A 99 11.49 -37.44 12.91
CA ALA A 99 11.16 -38.45 11.90
C ALA A 99 12.41 -39.23 11.46
N SER A 100 13.53 -38.52 11.22
CA SER A 100 14.80 -39.14 10.81
C SER A 100 15.45 -40.03 11.89
N LYS A 101 15.16 -39.80 13.18
CA LYS A 101 15.60 -40.69 14.28
C LYS A 101 14.77 -41.97 14.38
N LYS A 102 13.48 -41.90 14.04
CA LYS A 102 12.51 -42.99 14.25
C LYS A 102 12.52 -44.04 13.14
N SER A 103 12.91 -43.68 11.92
CA SER A 103 12.87 -44.59 10.78
C SER A 103 13.87 -44.19 9.68
N PRO A 104 14.48 -45.17 8.97
CA PRO A 104 15.23 -44.91 7.74
C PRO A 104 14.33 -44.49 6.56
N HIS A 105 13.00 -44.60 6.70
CA HIS A 105 12.03 -44.13 5.72
C HIS A 105 11.59 -42.68 5.99
N PRO A 106 11.32 -41.88 4.95
CA PRO A 106 10.85 -40.52 5.09
C PRO A 106 9.41 -40.52 5.64
N MET A 107 9.26 -40.22 6.93
CA MET A 107 8.00 -40.00 7.67
C MET A 107 7.02 -41.18 7.80
N ASN A 108 6.42 -41.34 8.98
CA ASN A 108 5.25 -42.21 9.20
C ASN A 108 3.94 -41.42 9.00
N SER A 109 2.78 -42.09 9.01
CA SER A 109 1.48 -41.42 8.75
C SER A 109 1.17 -40.28 9.74
N SER A 110 1.54 -40.40 11.02
CA SER A 110 1.36 -39.31 12.00
C SER A 110 2.32 -38.14 11.77
N ASP A 111 3.54 -38.40 11.29
CA ASP A 111 4.48 -37.34 10.91
C ASP A 111 3.96 -36.59 9.67
N TYR A 112 3.25 -37.28 8.77
CA TYR A 112 2.59 -36.68 7.61
C TYR A 112 1.44 -35.75 8.00
N ASP A 113 0.56 -36.17 8.92
CA ASP A 113 -0.55 -35.33 9.38
C ASP A 113 -0.03 -34.04 10.04
N GLU A 114 1.03 -34.15 10.85
CA GLU A 114 1.65 -33.01 11.50
C GLU A 114 2.40 -32.11 10.50
N PHE A 115 3.07 -32.70 9.50
CA PHE A 115 3.67 -31.95 8.39
C PHE A 115 2.61 -31.12 7.65
N HIS A 116 1.48 -31.74 7.29
CA HIS A 116 0.39 -31.02 6.62
C HIS A 116 -0.19 -29.92 7.50
N ARG A 117 -0.40 -30.16 8.80
CA ARG A 117 -0.86 -29.12 9.74
C ARG A 117 0.06 -27.89 9.76
N ILE A 118 1.37 -28.10 9.84
CA ILE A 118 2.36 -27.01 9.88
C ILE A 118 2.43 -26.32 8.52
N ASN A 119 2.48 -27.09 7.43
CA ASN A 119 2.56 -26.56 6.08
C ASN A 119 1.30 -25.77 5.69
N ASP A 120 0.11 -26.23 6.08
CA ASP A 120 -1.16 -25.53 5.86
C ASP A 120 -1.21 -24.22 6.66
N ALA A 121 -0.69 -24.20 7.89
CA ALA A 121 -0.59 -22.98 8.68
C ALA A 121 0.36 -21.95 8.03
N MET A 122 1.54 -22.38 7.60
CA MET A 122 2.49 -21.52 6.87
C MET A 122 1.91 -21.03 5.53
N GLY A 123 1.22 -21.91 4.80
CA GLY A 123 0.56 -21.57 3.54
C GLY A 123 -0.58 -20.57 3.74
N ALA A 124 -1.39 -20.75 4.77
CA ALA A 124 -2.46 -19.82 5.12
C ALA A 124 -1.91 -18.43 5.49
N GLU A 125 -0.82 -18.36 6.24
CA GLU A 125 -0.15 -17.11 6.60
C GLU A 125 0.39 -16.37 5.36
N GLU A 126 1.09 -17.08 4.46
CA GLU A 126 1.64 -16.48 3.24
C GLU A 126 0.54 -15.99 2.28
N VAL A 127 -0.54 -16.77 2.12
CA VAL A 127 -1.70 -16.36 1.31
C VAL A 127 -2.39 -15.14 1.92
N ALA A 128 -2.61 -15.14 3.24
CA ALA A 128 -3.22 -14.03 3.95
C ALA A 128 -2.38 -12.75 3.79
N ARG A 129 -1.05 -12.87 3.94
CA ARG A 129 -0.10 -11.77 3.75
C ARG A 129 -0.23 -11.12 2.37
N GLY A 130 -0.26 -11.91 1.29
CA GLY A 130 -0.44 -11.36 -0.06
C GLY A 130 -1.79 -10.69 -0.26
N VAL A 131 -2.88 -11.32 0.21
CA VAL A 131 -4.25 -10.77 0.11
C VAL A 131 -4.37 -9.44 0.85
N TYR A 132 -3.90 -9.36 2.08
CA TYR A 132 -4.00 -8.15 2.90
C TYR A 132 -3.09 -7.03 2.40
N ALA A 133 -1.87 -7.34 1.96
CA ALA A 133 -0.98 -6.35 1.36
C ALA A 133 -1.59 -5.78 0.07
N GLY A 134 -2.13 -6.65 -0.78
CA GLY A 134 -2.86 -6.30 -1.99
C GLY A 134 -4.03 -5.36 -1.72
N ALA A 135 -4.86 -5.68 -0.71
CA ALA A 135 -6.00 -4.86 -0.31
C ALA A 135 -5.56 -3.46 0.15
N ILE A 136 -4.49 -3.36 0.95
CA ILE A 136 -3.92 -2.10 1.42
C ILE A 136 -3.48 -1.24 0.23
N VAL A 137 -2.66 -1.78 -0.69
CA VAL A 137 -2.14 -0.99 -1.82
C VAL A 137 -3.24 -0.58 -2.80
N ILE A 138 -4.27 -1.42 -3.00
CA ILE A 138 -5.44 -1.07 -3.81
C ILE A 138 -6.20 0.11 -3.18
N ALA A 139 -6.47 0.03 -1.87
CA ALA A 139 -7.21 1.06 -1.16
C ALA A 139 -6.47 2.41 -1.24
N MET A 140 -5.16 2.40 -0.97
CA MET A 140 -4.30 3.58 -1.08
C MET A 140 -4.23 4.11 -2.52
N SER A 141 -4.07 3.23 -3.52
CA SER A 141 -4.06 3.60 -4.93
C SER A 141 -5.32 4.35 -5.33
N ASN A 142 -6.49 3.86 -4.91
CA ASN A 142 -7.77 4.51 -5.20
C ASN A 142 -7.89 5.89 -4.53
N ALA A 143 -7.42 6.01 -3.28
CA ALA A 143 -7.42 7.27 -2.54
C ALA A 143 -6.50 8.32 -3.17
N LEU A 144 -5.29 7.93 -3.58
CA LEU A 144 -4.33 8.84 -4.21
C LEU A 144 -4.76 9.24 -5.62
N GLN A 145 -5.29 8.31 -6.42
CA GLN A 145 -5.85 8.65 -7.73
C GLN A 145 -7.04 9.60 -7.61
N SER A 146 -7.87 9.38 -6.58
CA SER A 146 -8.97 10.28 -6.22
C SER A 146 -8.46 11.69 -5.90
N LEU A 147 -7.46 11.81 -5.04
CA LEU A 147 -6.80 13.06 -4.69
C LEU A 147 -6.21 13.76 -5.92
N ARG A 148 -5.49 13.01 -6.77
CA ARG A 148 -4.90 13.52 -8.01
C ARG A 148 -5.95 14.16 -8.92
N ALA A 149 -7.09 13.48 -9.11
CA ALA A 149 -8.18 13.98 -9.94
C ALA A 149 -8.81 15.24 -9.37
N ASP A 150 -8.97 15.30 -8.04
CA ASP A 150 -9.54 16.45 -7.34
C ASP A 150 -8.62 17.68 -7.37
N LEU A 151 -7.30 17.47 -7.27
CA LEU A 151 -6.29 18.53 -7.30
C LEU A 151 -5.87 18.93 -8.73
N GLU A 152 -6.30 18.18 -9.74
CA GLU A 152 -5.91 18.38 -11.14
C GLU A 152 -4.39 18.25 -11.35
N ALA A 153 -3.77 17.29 -10.65
CA ALA A 153 -2.34 17.07 -10.79
C ALA A 153 -2.00 16.43 -12.14
N THR A 154 -1.05 17.04 -12.83
CA THR A 154 -0.42 16.52 -14.04
C THR A 154 0.37 15.25 -13.73
N SER A 155 0.74 14.51 -14.78
CA SER A 155 1.64 13.36 -14.60
C SER A 155 3.02 13.78 -14.10
N ALA A 156 3.53 14.95 -14.51
CA ALA A 156 4.81 15.46 -14.05
C ALA A 156 4.82 15.70 -12.52
N GLU A 157 3.81 16.37 -11.98
CA GLU A 157 3.69 16.61 -10.53
C GLU A 157 3.54 15.31 -9.74
N TRP A 158 2.79 14.33 -10.29
CA TRP A 158 2.65 13.01 -9.68
C TRP A 158 3.97 12.23 -9.65
N ASP A 159 4.74 12.31 -10.73
CA ASP A 159 6.01 11.62 -10.89
C ASP A 159 7.12 12.30 -10.08
N GLU A 160 7.09 13.63 -9.93
CA GLU A 160 8.06 14.42 -9.17
C GLU A 160 7.88 14.30 -7.65
N ALA A 161 6.62 14.20 -7.19
CA ALA A 161 6.29 14.26 -5.77
C ALA A 161 7.06 13.25 -4.88
N VAL A 162 7.45 13.70 -3.68
CA VAL A 162 8.18 12.91 -2.68
C VAL A 162 7.26 12.30 -1.63
N PRO A 163 7.59 11.18 -0.94
CA PRO A 163 8.84 10.43 -1.00
C PRO A 163 9.00 9.59 -2.27
N ARG A 164 10.25 9.23 -2.55
CA ARG A 164 10.64 8.43 -3.71
C ARG A 164 11.31 7.12 -3.27
N TYR A 165 11.08 6.07 -4.04
CA TYR A 165 11.66 4.74 -3.86
C TYR A 165 12.33 4.34 -5.17
N GLY A 166 13.65 4.22 -5.13
CA GLY A 166 14.47 4.34 -6.34
C GLY A 166 14.27 5.71 -6.98
N SER A 167 13.93 5.74 -8.27
CA SER A 167 13.60 6.98 -9.00
C SER A 167 12.10 7.24 -9.14
N CYS A 168 11.25 6.44 -8.48
CA CYS A 168 9.80 6.49 -8.63
C CYS A 168 9.13 7.15 -7.44
N SER A 169 8.09 7.94 -7.67
CA SER A 169 7.31 8.54 -6.58
C SER A 169 6.49 7.50 -5.83
N PHE A 170 6.17 7.76 -4.57
CA PHE A 170 5.28 6.91 -3.77
C PHE A 170 3.98 6.59 -4.51
N GLY A 171 3.35 7.57 -5.15
CA GLY A 171 2.14 7.36 -5.95
C GLY A 171 2.35 6.38 -7.11
N GLN A 172 3.46 6.50 -7.86
CA GLN A 172 3.79 5.54 -8.92
C GLN A 172 3.94 4.12 -8.37
N VAL A 173 4.66 3.96 -7.25
CA VAL A 173 4.92 2.65 -6.63
C VAL A 173 3.63 1.99 -6.15
N ILE A 174 2.77 2.74 -5.45
CA ILE A 174 1.48 2.23 -4.97
C ILE A 174 0.57 1.85 -6.14
N VAL A 175 0.52 2.64 -7.22
CA VAL A 175 -0.26 2.30 -8.42
C VAL A 175 0.28 1.06 -9.13
N ALA A 176 1.60 0.94 -9.28
CA ALA A 176 2.22 -0.22 -9.90
C ALA A 176 1.96 -1.50 -9.10
N SER A 177 2.04 -1.44 -7.75
CA SER A 177 1.72 -2.55 -6.86
C SER A 177 0.24 -2.93 -6.96
N ALA A 178 -0.67 -1.95 -6.95
CA ALA A 178 -2.10 -2.19 -7.12
C ALA A 178 -2.43 -2.82 -8.49
N ASN A 179 -1.72 -2.45 -9.55
CA ASN A 179 -1.89 -3.08 -10.87
C ASN A 179 -1.35 -4.51 -10.88
N ASN A 180 -0.21 -4.77 -10.23
CA ASN A 180 0.32 -6.12 -10.11
C ASN A 180 -0.68 -7.05 -9.43
N VAL A 181 -1.26 -6.66 -8.29
CA VAL A 181 -2.21 -7.54 -7.59
C VAL A 181 -3.53 -7.73 -8.34
N ARG A 182 -4.05 -6.70 -9.02
CA ARG A 182 -5.29 -6.80 -9.83
C ARG A 182 -5.15 -7.72 -11.03
N HIS A 183 -3.94 -7.83 -11.57
CA HIS A 183 -3.66 -8.51 -12.83
C HIS A 183 -2.62 -9.62 -12.66
N ALA A 184 -2.45 -10.17 -11.45
CA ALA A 184 -1.39 -11.13 -11.16
C ALA A 184 -1.47 -12.38 -12.06
N ASP A 185 -2.66 -12.96 -12.22
CA ASP A 185 -2.89 -14.13 -13.09
C ASP A 185 -2.61 -13.83 -14.57
N GLU A 186 -2.97 -12.62 -15.01
CA GLU A 186 -2.69 -12.15 -16.36
C GLU A 186 -1.17 -11.99 -16.56
N TRP A 187 -0.47 -11.38 -15.61
CA TRP A 187 0.98 -11.18 -15.68
C TRP A 187 1.73 -12.51 -15.62
N ALA A 188 1.25 -13.48 -14.85
CA ALA A 188 1.84 -14.82 -14.75
C ALA A 188 1.79 -15.60 -16.07
N THR A 189 0.78 -15.37 -16.90
CA THR A 189 0.54 -16.11 -18.15
C THR A 189 0.96 -15.34 -19.41
N THR A 190 1.25 -14.05 -19.28
CA THR A 190 1.62 -13.17 -20.40
C THR A 190 3.10 -13.34 -20.76
N ALA A 191 3.40 -13.99 -21.88
CA ALA A 191 4.79 -14.19 -22.35
C ALA A 191 5.52 -12.89 -22.73
N ALA A 192 4.79 -11.86 -23.18
CA ALA A 192 5.34 -10.54 -23.51
C ALA A 192 4.42 -9.45 -22.94
N PRO A 193 4.88 -8.66 -21.95
CA PRO A 193 4.00 -7.75 -21.24
C PRO A 193 3.48 -6.64 -22.16
N THR A 194 2.24 -6.21 -21.93
CA THR A 194 1.70 -5.01 -22.57
C THR A 194 2.52 -3.78 -22.15
N ARG A 195 2.41 -2.68 -22.90
CA ARG A 195 3.12 -1.43 -22.56
C ARG A 195 2.81 -0.96 -21.13
N GLN A 196 1.56 -1.09 -20.69
CA GLN A 196 1.14 -0.68 -19.34
C GLN A 196 1.68 -1.60 -18.26
N GLN A 197 1.69 -2.92 -18.51
CA GLN A 197 2.30 -3.90 -17.62
C GLN A 197 3.80 -3.62 -17.49
N LEU A 198 4.52 -3.44 -18.60
CA LEU A 198 5.95 -3.16 -18.60
C LEU A 198 6.30 -1.86 -17.85
N LEU A 199 5.46 -0.82 -17.95
CA LEU A 199 5.64 0.41 -17.16
C LEU A 199 5.53 0.13 -15.65
N SER A 200 4.50 -0.62 -15.23
CA SER A 200 4.32 -0.99 -13.82
C SER A 200 5.48 -1.88 -13.33
N MET A 201 5.92 -2.85 -14.15
CA MET A 201 7.07 -3.70 -13.84
C MET A 201 8.36 -2.92 -13.67
N ARG A 202 8.60 -1.88 -14.48
CA ARG A 202 9.78 -1.00 -14.33
C ARG A 202 9.74 -0.21 -13.02
N VAL A 203 8.57 0.29 -12.63
CA VAL A 203 8.40 0.96 -11.33
C VAL A 203 8.68 0.00 -10.18
N LEU A 204 8.11 -1.21 -10.21
CA LEU A 204 8.33 -2.22 -9.16
C LEU A 204 9.80 -2.67 -9.10
N SER A 205 10.43 -2.88 -10.26
CA SER A 205 11.85 -3.20 -10.41
C SER A 205 12.75 -2.16 -9.77
N LEU A 206 12.48 -0.87 -10.01
CA LEU A 206 13.26 0.22 -9.42
C LEU A 206 12.99 0.38 -7.92
N ALA A 207 11.75 0.18 -7.48
CA ALA A 207 11.39 0.30 -6.07
C ALA A 207 11.99 -0.83 -5.21
N LEU A 208 12.04 -2.07 -5.75
CA LEU A 208 12.59 -3.23 -5.07
C LEU A 208 14.11 -3.39 -5.26
N ASP A 209 14.75 -2.53 -6.06
CA ASP A 209 16.15 -2.66 -6.48
C ASP A 209 16.45 -4.02 -7.15
N GLU A 210 15.51 -4.50 -7.97
CA GLU A 210 15.59 -5.78 -8.66
C GLU A 210 15.52 -5.57 -10.18
N PRO A 211 16.61 -5.73 -10.95
CA PRO A 211 16.63 -5.39 -12.36
C PRO A 211 15.73 -6.31 -13.21
N LEU A 212 14.98 -5.72 -14.14
CA LEU A 212 14.27 -6.47 -15.18
C LEU A 212 15.25 -7.08 -16.18
N TYR A 213 15.37 -8.41 -16.14
CA TYR A 213 16.15 -9.16 -17.12
C TYR A 213 15.31 -10.30 -17.71
N PRO A 214 15.01 -10.28 -19.03
CA PRO A 214 15.38 -9.26 -20.02
C PRO A 214 14.64 -7.91 -19.85
N PRO A 215 15.17 -6.78 -20.37
CA PRO A 215 14.58 -5.44 -20.17
C PRO A 215 13.19 -5.21 -20.79
N ASN A 216 12.77 -6.10 -21.69
CA ASN A 216 11.43 -6.13 -22.27
C ASN A 216 10.41 -6.78 -21.33
N GLY A 217 10.84 -7.32 -20.18
CA GLY A 217 10.00 -7.97 -19.20
C GLY A 217 9.42 -9.30 -19.66
N SER A 218 9.97 -9.99 -20.67
CA SER A 218 9.45 -11.29 -21.12
C SER A 218 9.76 -12.45 -20.17
N GLN A 219 10.67 -12.24 -19.22
CA GLN A 219 10.86 -13.13 -18.07
C GLN A 219 10.92 -12.22 -16.84
N HIS A 220 9.93 -12.32 -15.96
CA HIS A 220 9.82 -11.45 -14.81
C HIS A 220 9.24 -12.20 -13.61
N ARG A 221 9.70 -11.84 -12.40
CA ARG A 221 9.11 -12.37 -11.15
C ARG A 221 7.74 -11.80 -10.84
N PHE A 222 7.36 -10.67 -11.46
CA PHE A 222 6.11 -9.96 -11.18
C PHE A 222 4.85 -10.70 -11.68
N GLY A 223 4.98 -11.95 -12.16
CA GLY A 223 3.82 -12.83 -12.29
C GLY A 223 3.26 -13.27 -10.94
N ARG A 224 4.02 -13.11 -9.85
CA ARG A 224 3.50 -13.22 -8.48
C ARG A 224 3.14 -11.85 -7.93
N GLU A 225 2.27 -11.89 -6.93
CA GLU A 225 1.91 -10.75 -6.09
C GLU A 225 3.14 -10.29 -5.28
N VAL A 226 3.45 -8.99 -5.29
CA VAL A 226 4.65 -8.42 -4.62
C VAL A 226 4.35 -7.24 -3.69
N SER A 227 3.08 -7.00 -3.35
CA SER A 227 2.72 -5.89 -2.46
C SER A 227 3.30 -6.03 -1.05
N PRO A 228 3.49 -7.23 -0.46
CA PRO A 228 4.17 -7.36 0.83
C PRO A 228 5.60 -6.82 0.78
N GLU A 229 6.37 -7.12 -0.26
CA GLU A 229 7.73 -6.61 -0.44
C GLU A 229 7.74 -5.10 -0.69
N ILE A 230 6.78 -4.58 -1.45
CA ILE A 230 6.64 -3.14 -1.67
C ILE A 230 6.32 -2.41 -0.36
N LEU A 231 5.38 -2.93 0.43
CA LEU A 231 5.08 -2.35 1.74
C LEU A 231 6.31 -2.45 2.66
N GLN A 232 7.07 -3.55 2.62
CA GLN A 232 8.32 -3.68 3.39
C GLN A 232 9.32 -2.57 2.99
N VAL A 233 9.51 -2.29 1.70
CA VAL A 233 10.38 -1.20 1.24
C VAL A 233 9.87 0.17 1.70
N ILE A 234 8.56 0.37 1.65
CA ILE A 234 7.96 1.67 1.95
C ILE A 234 8.05 2.03 3.43
N CYS A 235 7.75 1.07 4.30
CA CYS A 235 7.50 1.34 5.71
C CYS A 235 8.29 0.45 6.67
N ASN A 236 9.03 -0.53 6.18
CA ASN A 236 9.83 -1.47 6.96
C ASN A 236 9.04 -2.13 8.12
N GLY A 237 7.77 -2.47 7.88
CA GLY A 237 6.88 -3.04 8.89
C GLY A 237 6.34 -2.06 9.94
N ASP A 238 6.53 -0.74 9.77
CA ASP A 238 5.95 0.30 10.63
C ASP A 238 4.76 0.98 9.96
N MET A 239 3.55 0.75 10.45
CA MET A 239 2.33 1.39 9.92
C MET A 239 2.40 2.93 10.02
N ALA A 240 3.06 3.48 11.04
CA ALA A 240 3.22 4.92 11.15
C ALA A 240 4.17 5.47 10.07
N ALA A 241 5.16 4.70 9.63
CA ALA A 241 5.99 5.06 8.49
C ALA A 241 5.19 5.04 7.18
N LEU A 242 4.28 4.07 7.01
CA LEU A 242 3.36 4.04 5.88
C LEU A 242 2.45 5.28 5.85
N GLU A 243 1.88 5.65 6.99
CA GLU A 243 1.06 6.87 7.14
C GLU A 243 1.85 8.13 6.77
N ARG A 244 3.05 8.29 7.33
CA ARG A 244 3.93 9.42 7.03
C ARG A 244 4.25 9.51 5.54
N ALA A 245 4.59 8.39 4.90
CA ALA A 245 4.90 8.37 3.47
C ALA A 245 3.68 8.75 2.62
N PHE A 246 2.50 8.24 2.99
CA PHE A 246 1.23 8.53 2.32
C PHE A 246 0.88 10.01 2.36
N PHE A 247 0.92 10.64 3.55
CA PHE A 247 0.60 12.06 3.69
C PHE A 247 1.72 12.99 3.22
N ALA A 248 2.99 12.59 3.33
CA ALA A 248 4.09 13.34 2.72
C ALA A 248 3.90 13.46 1.21
N PHE A 249 3.54 12.37 0.53
CA PHE A 249 3.20 12.39 -0.90
C PHE A 249 2.03 13.31 -1.23
N ALA A 250 0.93 13.20 -0.48
CA ALA A 250 -0.24 14.04 -0.69
C ALA A 250 0.07 15.54 -0.50
N LYS A 251 0.86 15.88 0.53
CA LYS A 251 1.31 17.24 0.82
C LYS A 251 2.20 17.79 -0.29
N ASP A 252 3.23 17.04 -0.68
CA ASP A 252 4.19 17.50 -1.67
C ASP A 252 3.53 17.73 -3.04
N MET A 253 2.65 16.81 -3.45
CA MET A 253 1.84 16.99 -4.66
C MET A 253 1.00 18.27 -4.60
N HIS A 254 0.38 18.59 -3.45
CA HIS A 254 -0.33 19.86 -3.26
C HIS A 254 0.60 21.08 -3.40
N LEU A 255 1.82 21.02 -2.84
CA LEU A 255 2.80 22.10 -2.94
C LEU A 255 3.27 22.34 -4.37
N LEU A 256 3.55 21.27 -5.13
CA LEU A 256 3.92 21.36 -6.55
C LEU A 256 2.84 22.04 -7.39
N ILE A 257 1.57 21.63 -7.19
CA ILE A 257 0.43 22.22 -7.89
C ILE A 257 0.27 23.70 -7.52
N ARG A 258 0.46 24.05 -6.25
CA ARG A 258 0.40 25.44 -5.79
C ARG A 258 1.51 26.27 -6.43
N ALA A 259 2.73 25.74 -6.51
CA ALA A 259 3.85 26.40 -7.16
C ALA A 259 3.54 26.66 -8.64
N ARG A 260 3.03 25.67 -9.38
CA ARG A 260 2.59 25.83 -10.78
C ARG A 260 1.57 26.97 -10.92
N LYS A 261 0.50 26.95 -10.11
CA LYS A 261 -0.56 27.98 -10.17
C LYS A 261 -0.03 29.40 -9.93
N LEU A 262 1.00 29.56 -9.09
CA LEU A 262 1.64 30.86 -8.86
C LEU A 262 2.43 31.36 -10.08
N PHE A 263 3.05 30.47 -10.85
CA PHE A 263 3.76 30.84 -12.08
C PHE A 263 2.83 31.10 -13.28
N ASP A 264 1.65 30.46 -13.29
CA ASP A 264 0.66 30.59 -14.38
C ASP A 264 -0.27 31.81 -14.22
N THR A 265 -0.24 32.52 -13.08
CA THR A 265 -1.08 33.70 -12.86
C THR A 265 -0.41 34.93 -13.50
N PRO A 266 -0.98 35.56 -14.55
CA PRO A 266 -0.41 36.76 -15.13
C PRO A 266 -0.40 37.92 -14.11
N PRO A 267 0.59 38.83 -14.18
CA PRO A 267 0.73 39.97 -13.26
C PRO A 267 -0.44 40.96 -13.34
#